data_AF-A0A1J4KMG6-F1
#
_entry.id   AF-A0A1J4KMG6-F1
#
_cell.length_a   1.000
_cell.length_b   1.000
_cell.length_c   1.000
_cell.angle_alpha   90.00
_cell.angle_beta   90.00
_cell.angle_gamma   90.00
#
_symmetry.space_group_name_H-M   'P 1'
#
loop_
_entity.id
_entity.type
_entity.pdbx_description
1 polymer ?
#
loop_
_entity_poly.entity_id
_entity_poly.type
_entity_poly.pdbx_seq_one_letter_code
_entity_poly.pdbx_strand_id
1 'polypeptide(L)'
;MTKFNVFYSFKIKRYGNGQYMLNSLSLQSLFHMIGRFKTHTPHLLRPKYYYRMSSPRRNHKPLFFTAIDPFLKSKTKIQQVVSQDLMVKQIESSLTTELIGLSNQWDIFDCYRRSFDRLINKFGQYSAPMVKIKDGYDRLISSLKQKNDKKVKKIEIQNQSNEKYSENINKERKKIDEKRESLLRLMDQIRQVKGELINENNATQNKIRQTMIHISHLNDEINSKTTILSYLTYDYKHLKERAERAQNEQNVLHQKNENLEKYLSELEKKMNQYLDSIYVKRKRAACLANGNDSCRQTIEKLSSNIEFLENKIKNIQIEGNNLKNELGNILTESDFIIQKNIILENLIKQLKIKQSM
;
A
#
# COMPACT_ATOMS: atom_id res chain seq x y z
N MET A 1 3.48 34.29 3.99
CA MET A 1 2.75 33.05 3.66
C MET A 1 2.71 32.15 4.89
N THR A 2 1.63 32.20 5.64
CA THR A 2 1.39 31.41 6.84
C THR A 2 0.87 30.03 6.45
N LYS A 3 1.66 28.97 6.72
CA LYS A 3 1.24 27.57 6.52
C LYS A 3 0.32 27.16 7.67
N PHE A 4 -0.95 26.91 7.36
CA PHE A 4 -1.86 26.23 8.27
C PHE A 4 -1.63 24.71 8.16
N ASN A 5 -0.90 24.14 9.12
CA ASN A 5 -0.86 22.69 9.35
C ASN A 5 -2.07 22.31 10.20
N VAL A 6 -3.06 21.65 9.61
CA VAL A 6 -4.15 21.01 10.37
C VAL A 6 -3.76 19.53 10.54
N PHE A 7 -3.28 19.18 11.73
CA PHE A 7 -3.11 17.78 12.13
C PHE A 7 -4.46 17.22 12.58
N TYR A 8 -5.01 16.27 11.81
CA TYR A 8 -6.12 15.44 12.27
C TYR A 8 -5.56 14.25 13.05
N SER A 9 -5.88 14.17 14.34
CA SER A 9 -5.60 12.99 15.16
C SER A 9 -6.78 12.02 15.10
N PHE A 10 -6.56 10.82 14.57
CA PHE A 10 -7.53 9.74 14.64
C PHE A 10 -7.33 8.96 15.95
N LYS A 11 -8.25 9.10 16.89
CA LYS A 11 -8.32 8.24 18.09
C LYS A 11 -8.89 6.88 17.69
N ILE A 12 -8.01 5.88 17.55
CA ILE A 12 -8.41 4.48 17.44
C ILE A 12 -8.68 3.95 18.85
N LYS A 13 -9.94 3.71 19.19
CA LYS A 13 -10.30 2.98 20.42
C LYS A 13 -10.14 1.47 20.16
N ARG A 14 -9.26 0.82 20.94
CA ARG A 14 -9.16 -0.64 21.00
C ARG A 14 -10.39 -1.19 21.74
N TYR A 15 -11.19 -2.00 21.08
CA TYR A 15 -12.12 -2.91 21.74
C TYR A 15 -11.46 -4.29 21.79
N GLY A 16 -11.43 -4.89 22.99
CA GLY A 16 -10.86 -6.22 23.20
C GLY A 16 -11.56 -7.24 22.29
N ASN A 17 -10.76 -8.15 21.73
CA ASN A 17 -11.10 -9.17 20.73
C ASN A 17 -10.95 -8.72 19.26
N GLY A 18 -9.71 -8.40 18.87
CA GLY A 18 -9.10 -8.82 17.59
C GLY A 18 -9.78 -8.50 16.25
N GLN A 19 -10.89 -7.77 16.22
CA GLN A 19 -11.60 -7.38 15.00
C GLN A 19 -11.56 -5.86 14.84
N TYR A 20 -10.84 -5.41 13.82
CA TYR A 20 -10.84 -4.01 13.39
C TYR A 20 -12.09 -3.76 12.53
N MET A 21 -13.15 -3.24 13.14
CA MET A 21 -14.28 -2.66 12.41
C MET A 21 -13.94 -1.23 12.03
N LEU A 22 -13.71 -0.98 10.73
CA LEU A 22 -13.70 0.35 10.15
C LEU A 22 -15.13 0.89 10.21
N ASN A 23 -15.42 1.79 11.15
CA ASN A 23 -16.67 2.56 11.14
C ASN A 23 -16.72 3.38 9.84
N SER A 24 -17.56 2.94 8.91
CA SER A 24 -17.92 3.69 7.72
C SER A 24 -18.65 4.96 8.14
N LEU A 25 -17.92 6.06 8.29
CA LEU A 25 -18.49 7.41 8.28
C LEU A 25 -19.16 7.60 6.91
N SER A 26 -20.50 7.54 6.90
CA SER A 26 -21.26 7.73 5.68
C SER A 26 -21.03 9.14 5.14
N LEU A 27 -20.79 9.23 3.82
CA LEU A 27 -20.61 10.48 3.07
C LEU A 27 -21.71 11.52 3.34
N GLN A 28 -22.91 11.09 3.76
CA GLN A 28 -24.03 11.94 4.20
C GLN A 28 -23.69 12.87 5.36
N SER A 29 -22.85 12.42 6.31
CA SER A 29 -22.42 13.24 7.44
C SER A 29 -21.47 14.37 7.03
N LEU A 30 -20.73 14.20 5.94
CA LEU A 30 -19.80 15.18 5.39
C LEU A 30 -20.53 16.26 4.57
N PHE A 31 -21.62 15.90 3.90
CA PHE A 31 -22.46 16.87 3.16
C PHE A 31 -23.28 17.80 4.05
N HIS A 32 -23.66 17.38 5.26
CA HIS A 32 -24.39 18.24 6.20
C HIS A 32 -23.53 19.38 6.79
N MET A 33 -22.21 19.26 6.77
CA MET A 33 -21.30 20.28 7.31
C MET A 33 -20.99 21.42 6.33
N ILE A 34 -21.13 21.18 5.02
CA ILE A 34 -20.79 22.14 3.96
C ILE A 34 -21.99 23.05 3.59
N GLY A 35 -23.22 22.67 3.95
CA GLY A 35 -24.46 23.36 3.58
C GLY A 35 -24.85 24.62 4.39
N ARG A 36 -23.98 25.17 5.24
CA ARG A 36 -24.32 26.32 6.13
C ARG A 36 -23.63 27.66 5.80
N PHE A 37 -23.44 27.97 4.52
CA PHE A 37 -23.14 29.34 4.10
C PHE A 37 -24.37 29.99 3.47
N LYS A 38 -25.21 30.59 4.33
CA LYS A 38 -26.30 31.48 3.93
C LYS A 38 -25.71 32.77 3.35
N THR A 39 -26.15 33.10 2.14
CA THR A 39 -25.85 34.33 1.42
C THR A 39 -26.50 35.53 2.11
N HIS A 40 -25.70 36.42 2.70
CA HIS A 40 -26.12 37.78 3.05
C HIS A 40 -25.87 38.70 1.85
N THR A 41 -26.94 39.04 1.13
CA THR A 41 -26.95 40.15 0.16
C THR A 41 -27.46 41.42 0.87
N PRO A 42 -26.70 42.53 0.94
CA PRO A 42 -27.22 43.78 1.46
C PRO A 42 -28.04 44.52 0.41
N HIS A 43 -29.24 44.95 0.80
CA HIS A 43 -30.13 45.78 0.00
C HIS A 43 -29.53 47.19 -0.18
N LEU A 44 -29.29 47.59 -1.43
CA LEU A 44 -28.89 48.96 -1.78
C LEU A 44 -30.13 49.86 -1.84
N LEU A 45 -30.16 50.84 -0.93
CA LEU A 45 -31.15 51.91 -0.84
C LEU A 45 -31.06 52.85 -2.06
N ARG A 46 -32.21 53.10 -2.71
CA ARG A 46 -32.38 54.15 -3.72
C ARG A 46 -32.40 55.54 -3.08
N PRO A 47 -31.72 56.56 -3.63
CA PRO A 47 -31.93 57.95 -3.24
C PRO A 47 -33.20 58.52 -3.91
N LYS A 48 -34.07 59.17 -3.11
CA LYS A 48 -35.20 59.97 -3.59
C LYS A 48 -34.72 61.40 -3.91
N TYR A 49 -35.01 61.88 -5.10
CA TYR A 49 -34.78 63.26 -5.53
C TYR A 49 -35.89 64.19 -5.01
N TYR A 50 -35.53 65.25 -4.31
CA TYR A 50 -36.39 66.42 -4.08
C TYR A 50 -35.66 67.69 -4.50
N TYR A 51 -36.10 68.33 -5.58
CA TYR A 51 -35.89 69.76 -5.81
C TYR A 51 -37.11 70.34 -6.52
N ARG A 52 -37.90 71.15 -5.81
CA ARG A 52 -38.88 72.08 -6.38
C ARG A 52 -38.55 73.45 -5.81
N MET A 53 -37.86 74.27 -6.59
CA MET A 53 -37.61 75.68 -6.27
C MET A 53 -38.63 76.53 -7.02
N SER A 54 -39.53 77.16 -6.26
CA SER A 54 -40.50 78.14 -6.73
C SER A 54 -39.80 79.49 -6.97
N SER A 55 -39.98 80.09 -8.15
CA SER A 55 -39.52 81.46 -8.44
C SER A 55 -40.56 82.50 -7.97
N PRO A 56 -40.18 83.62 -7.34
CA PRO A 56 -41.10 84.72 -7.06
C PRO A 56 -41.22 85.66 -8.27
N ARG A 57 -42.44 85.82 -8.80
CA ARG A 57 -42.80 86.87 -9.76
C ARG A 57 -42.83 88.23 -9.05
N ARG A 58 -41.94 89.15 -9.41
CA ARG A 58 -42.06 90.57 -9.04
C ARG A 58 -42.83 91.31 -10.12
N ASN A 59 -44.00 91.82 -9.76
CA ASN A 59 -44.78 92.78 -10.54
C ASN A 59 -44.04 94.13 -10.53
N HIS A 60 -43.37 94.49 -11.63
CA HIS A 60 -42.92 95.86 -11.87
C HIS A 60 -44.00 96.60 -12.65
N LYS A 61 -44.69 97.54 -11.99
CA LYS A 61 -45.43 98.60 -12.68
C LYS A 61 -44.41 99.47 -13.46
N PRO A 62 -44.66 99.84 -14.72
CA PRO A 62 -43.76 100.71 -15.46
C PRO A 62 -43.73 102.12 -14.84
N LEU A 63 -42.52 102.59 -14.54
CA LEU A 63 -42.17 103.90 -13.96
C LEU A 63 -42.53 105.12 -14.83
N PHE A 64 -43.19 104.93 -15.97
CA PHE A 64 -43.42 105.98 -16.96
C PHE A 64 -44.63 106.88 -16.69
N PHE A 65 -45.51 106.52 -15.76
CA PHE A 65 -46.77 107.26 -15.56
C PHE A 65 -46.72 108.42 -14.56
N THR A 66 -45.65 108.58 -13.78
CA THR A 66 -45.62 109.59 -12.71
C THR A 66 -44.80 110.84 -13.02
N ALA A 67 -44.06 110.88 -14.14
CA ALA A 67 -43.18 112.01 -14.47
C ALA A 67 -43.68 112.92 -15.60
N ILE A 68 -44.71 112.50 -16.35
CA ILE A 68 -45.19 113.23 -17.55
C ILE A 68 -46.32 114.23 -17.19
N ASP A 69 -47.07 113.98 -16.11
CA ASP A 69 -48.28 114.75 -15.76
C ASP A 69 -48.08 116.21 -15.32
N PRO A 70 -46.95 116.66 -14.74
CA PRO A 70 -46.76 118.08 -14.44
C PRO A 70 -46.42 118.91 -15.69
N PHE A 71 -45.99 118.28 -16.79
CA PHE A 71 -45.39 118.99 -17.94
C PHE A 71 -46.43 119.43 -18.98
N LEU A 72 -47.60 118.80 -19.03
CA LEU A 72 -48.64 119.12 -20.00
C LEU A 72 -49.56 120.29 -19.58
N LYS A 73 -49.44 120.79 -18.34
CA LYS A 73 -50.31 121.85 -17.78
C LYS A 73 -49.76 123.28 -17.85
N SER A 74 -48.52 123.51 -18.28
CA SER A 74 -47.98 124.87 -18.47
C SER A 74 -47.90 125.23 -19.95
N LYS A 75 -49.00 125.72 -20.54
CA LYS A 75 -49.01 126.36 -21.87
C LYS A 75 -48.95 127.88 -21.71
N THR A 76 -47.74 128.43 -21.85
CA THR A 76 -47.50 129.79 -22.34
C THR A 76 -46.56 129.72 -23.55
N LYS A 77 -47.01 130.33 -24.65
CA LYS A 77 -46.29 130.67 -25.90
C LYS A 77 -45.78 129.53 -26.78
N ILE A 78 -46.68 129.15 -27.69
CA ILE A 78 -46.42 128.49 -28.98
C ILE A 78 -45.67 129.49 -29.87
N GLN A 79 -44.38 129.26 -30.14
CA GLN A 79 -43.65 129.76 -31.32
C GLN A 79 -42.24 129.15 -31.41
N GLN A 80 -42.13 127.81 -31.54
CA GLN A 80 -40.92 127.13 -32.04
C GLN A 80 -41.14 125.63 -32.41
N VAL A 81 -42.34 125.26 -32.86
CA VAL A 81 -42.72 123.83 -33.02
C VAL A 81 -42.12 123.18 -34.29
N VAL A 82 -41.70 123.95 -35.30
CA VAL A 82 -41.35 123.41 -36.63
C VAL A 82 -39.96 122.75 -36.70
N SER A 83 -38.99 123.11 -35.83
CA SER A 83 -37.63 122.54 -35.92
C SER A 83 -37.44 121.20 -35.18
N GLN A 84 -38.25 120.92 -34.16
CA GLN A 84 -38.13 119.71 -33.34
C GLN A 84 -38.71 118.47 -34.04
N ASP A 85 -39.85 118.63 -34.74
CA ASP A 85 -40.48 117.54 -35.49
C ASP A 85 -39.64 117.05 -36.67
N LEU A 86 -38.96 117.95 -37.37
CA LEU A 86 -38.04 117.60 -38.46
C LEU A 86 -36.87 116.74 -37.95
N MET A 87 -36.40 117.04 -36.74
CA MET A 87 -35.28 116.36 -36.11
C MET A 87 -35.64 114.95 -35.62
N VAL A 88 -36.83 114.78 -35.03
CA VAL A 88 -37.33 113.45 -34.62
C VAL A 88 -37.49 112.55 -35.84
N LYS A 89 -38.08 113.06 -36.93
CA LYS A 89 -38.22 112.33 -38.19
C LYS A 89 -36.89 111.89 -38.80
N GLN A 90 -35.84 112.71 -38.70
CA GLN A 90 -34.49 112.35 -39.15
C GLN A 90 -33.87 111.21 -38.32
N ILE A 91 -34.16 111.17 -37.01
CA ILE A 91 -33.67 110.09 -36.14
C ILE A 91 -34.46 108.81 -36.41
N GLU A 92 -35.77 108.90 -36.65
CA GLU A 92 -36.61 107.76 -37.02
C GLU A 92 -36.22 107.18 -38.40
N SER A 93 -35.93 108.03 -39.40
CA SER A 93 -35.46 107.56 -40.70
C SER A 93 -34.07 106.91 -40.62
N SER A 94 -33.17 107.45 -39.79
CA SER A 94 -31.87 106.84 -39.52
C SER A 94 -31.97 105.54 -38.74
N LEU A 95 -32.90 105.44 -37.78
CA LEU A 95 -33.12 104.22 -37.00
C LEU A 95 -33.71 103.12 -37.87
N THR A 96 -34.73 103.44 -38.67
CA THR A 96 -35.36 102.46 -39.58
C THR A 96 -34.40 101.94 -40.63
N THR A 97 -33.50 102.77 -41.15
CA THR A 97 -32.44 102.32 -42.07
C THR A 97 -31.36 101.48 -41.39
N GLU A 98 -30.91 101.86 -40.18
CA GLU A 98 -29.90 101.09 -39.43
C GLU A 98 -30.45 99.76 -38.90
N LEU A 99 -31.77 99.62 -38.70
CA LEU A 99 -32.40 98.37 -38.28
C LEU A 99 -32.56 97.35 -39.42
N ILE A 100 -32.53 97.79 -40.68
CA ILE A 100 -32.65 96.89 -41.84
C ILE A 100 -31.38 96.03 -41.94
N GLY A 101 -31.55 94.71 -41.77
CA GLY A 101 -30.47 93.73 -41.91
C GLY A 101 -29.81 93.29 -40.61
N LEU A 102 -30.21 93.83 -39.45
CA LEU A 102 -29.74 93.35 -38.14
C LEU A 102 -30.57 92.13 -37.69
N SER A 103 -29.92 90.98 -37.45
CA SER A 103 -30.57 89.73 -37.00
C SER A 103 -30.26 89.36 -35.54
N ASN A 104 -29.16 89.88 -34.99
CA ASN A 104 -28.75 89.66 -33.61
C ASN A 104 -29.45 90.65 -32.67
N GLN A 105 -30.06 90.12 -31.61
CA GLN A 105 -30.83 90.90 -30.64
C GLN A 105 -30.00 92.00 -29.94
N TRP A 106 -28.70 91.79 -29.75
CA TRP A 106 -27.81 92.79 -29.15
C TRP A 106 -27.47 93.93 -30.11
N ASP A 107 -27.29 93.62 -31.40
CA ASP A 107 -26.98 94.62 -32.42
C ASP A 107 -28.21 95.51 -32.69
N ILE A 108 -29.41 94.90 -32.69
CA ILE A 108 -30.70 95.62 -32.71
C ILE A 108 -30.82 96.54 -31.50
N PHE A 109 -30.53 96.03 -30.29
CA PHE A 109 -30.58 96.81 -29.06
C PHE A 109 -29.58 97.99 -29.06
N ASP A 110 -28.34 97.77 -29.50
CA ASP A 110 -27.33 98.82 -29.58
C ASP A 110 -27.65 99.84 -30.69
N CYS A 111 -28.37 99.46 -31.76
CA CYS A 111 -28.92 100.38 -32.76
C CYS A 111 -30.00 101.30 -32.17
N TYR A 112 -30.98 100.73 -31.44
CA TYR A 112 -31.97 101.52 -30.71
C TYR A 112 -31.31 102.46 -29.69
N ARG A 113 -30.36 101.95 -28.91
CA ARG A 113 -29.61 102.75 -27.93
C ARG A 113 -28.92 103.94 -28.60
N ARG A 114 -28.19 103.73 -29.69
CA ARG A 114 -27.53 104.81 -30.45
C ARG A 114 -28.52 105.87 -30.95
N SER A 115 -29.68 105.45 -31.43
CA SER A 115 -30.72 106.37 -31.91
C SER A 115 -31.37 107.16 -30.77
N PHE A 116 -31.62 106.51 -29.63
CA PHE A 116 -32.04 107.18 -28.39
C PHE A 116 -30.98 108.15 -27.87
N ASP A 117 -29.70 107.79 -27.92
CA ASP A 117 -28.59 108.69 -27.55
C ASP A 117 -28.53 109.91 -28.47
N ARG A 118 -28.75 109.74 -29.77
CA ARG A 118 -28.84 110.86 -30.74
C ARG A 118 -30.02 111.78 -30.42
N LEU A 119 -31.19 111.21 -30.09
CA LEU A 119 -32.38 111.97 -29.67
C LEU A 119 -32.10 112.77 -28.40
N ILE A 120 -31.60 112.10 -27.37
CA ILE A 120 -31.29 112.68 -26.07
C ILE A 120 -30.18 113.72 -26.16
N ASN A 121 -29.12 113.52 -26.95
CA ASN A 121 -28.03 114.49 -27.08
C ASN A 121 -28.52 115.79 -27.72
N LYS A 122 -29.45 115.70 -28.68
CA LYS A 122 -30.00 116.89 -29.33
C LYS A 122 -31.06 117.61 -28.46
N PHE A 123 -31.87 116.89 -27.67
CA PHE A 123 -32.83 117.50 -26.74
C PHE A 123 -32.22 117.91 -25.39
N GLY A 124 -31.14 117.25 -24.96
CA GLY A 124 -30.45 117.47 -23.70
C GLY A 124 -29.71 118.82 -23.63
N GLN A 125 -29.38 119.40 -24.79
CA GLN A 125 -28.87 120.78 -24.89
C GLN A 125 -29.90 121.83 -24.41
N TYR A 126 -31.18 121.47 -24.33
CA TYR A 126 -32.29 122.37 -24.01
C TYR A 126 -33.05 121.99 -22.72
N SER A 127 -32.73 120.86 -22.08
CA SER A 127 -33.51 120.32 -20.97
C SER A 127 -32.68 119.43 -20.02
N ALA A 128 -32.38 119.95 -18.83
CA ALA A 128 -31.73 119.20 -17.74
C ALA A 128 -32.47 117.90 -17.33
N PRO A 129 -33.81 117.81 -17.36
CA PRO A 129 -34.54 116.55 -17.19
C PRO A 129 -34.15 115.45 -18.18
N MET A 130 -33.88 115.78 -19.43
CA MET A 130 -33.56 114.79 -20.48
C MET A 130 -32.20 114.14 -20.26
N VAL A 131 -31.22 114.92 -19.77
CA VAL A 131 -29.91 114.41 -19.37
C VAL A 131 -30.04 113.40 -18.21
N LYS A 132 -30.89 113.68 -17.21
CA LYS A 132 -31.16 112.74 -16.10
C LYS A 132 -31.80 111.44 -16.58
N ILE A 133 -32.66 111.50 -17.60
CA ILE A 133 -33.26 110.31 -18.22
C ILE A 133 -32.19 109.46 -18.88
N LYS A 134 -31.27 110.09 -19.64
CA LYS A 134 -30.11 109.40 -20.24
C LYS A 134 -29.28 108.65 -19.21
N ASP A 135 -28.86 109.36 -18.16
CA ASP A 135 -28.02 108.80 -17.11
C ASP A 135 -28.74 107.64 -16.41
N GLY A 136 -30.05 107.74 -16.23
CA GLY A 136 -30.89 106.66 -15.72
C GLY A 136 -30.89 105.42 -16.61
N TYR A 137 -31.03 105.60 -17.92
CA TYR A 137 -30.97 104.51 -18.91
C TYR A 137 -29.57 103.91 -19.00
N ASP A 138 -28.51 104.71 -19.12
CA ASP A 138 -27.14 104.22 -19.20
C ASP A 138 -26.76 103.40 -17.95
N ARG A 139 -27.21 103.83 -16.75
CA ARG A 139 -27.05 103.06 -15.51
C ARG A 139 -27.82 101.73 -15.56
N LEU A 140 -29.04 101.74 -16.07
CA LEU A 140 -29.87 100.53 -16.20
C LEU A 140 -29.27 99.55 -17.21
N ILE A 141 -28.83 100.02 -18.38
CA ILE A 141 -28.18 99.23 -19.42
C ILE A 141 -26.89 98.63 -18.89
N SER A 142 -26.05 99.44 -18.22
CA SER A 142 -24.81 98.96 -17.60
C SER A 142 -25.07 97.90 -16.52
N SER A 143 -26.11 98.09 -15.69
CA SER A 143 -26.52 97.09 -14.69
C SER A 143 -27.00 95.79 -15.33
N LEU A 144 -27.74 95.86 -16.44
CA LEU A 144 -28.22 94.69 -17.17
C LEU A 144 -27.09 93.95 -17.89
N LYS A 145 -26.18 94.65 -18.58
CA LYS A 145 -24.98 94.05 -19.20
C LYS A 145 -24.13 93.36 -18.14
N GLN A 146 -23.81 94.04 -17.03
CA GLN A 146 -23.06 93.45 -15.93
C GLN A 146 -23.75 92.21 -15.31
N LYS A 147 -25.07 92.23 -15.14
CA LYS A 147 -25.85 91.07 -14.67
C LYS A 147 -25.82 89.92 -15.68
N ASN A 148 -25.90 90.22 -16.97
CA ASN A 148 -25.84 89.22 -18.04
C ASN A 148 -24.45 88.57 -18.11
N ASP A 149 -23.38 89.37 -18.11
CA ASP A 149 -22.00 88.87 -18.12
C ASP A 149 -21.70 87.97 -16.93
N LYS A 150 -22.21 88.33 -15.74
CA LYS A 150 -22.12 87.46 -14.54
C LYS A 150 -22.85 86.13 -14.74
N LYS A 151 -24.01 86.12 -15.38
CA LYS A 151 -24.76 84.90 -15.70
C LYS A 151 -24.04 84.05 -16.73
N VAL A 152 -23.53 84.66 -17.81
CA VAL A 152 -22.76 83.99 -18.86
C VAL A 152 -21.51 83.33 -18.27
N LYS A 153 -20.71 84.08 -17.50
CA LYS A 153 -19.54 83.52 -16.79
C LYS A 153 -19.89 82.36 -15.86
N LYS A 154 -21.03 82.44 -15.15
CA LYS A 154 -21.50 81.35 -14.29
C LYS A 154 -21.86 80.10 -15.10
N ILE A 155 -22.53 80.26 -16.25
CA ILE A 155 -22.86 79.16 -17.16
C ILE A 155 -21.58 78.53 -17.72
N GLU A 156 -20.61 79.34 -18.12
CA GLU A 156 -19.35 78.87 -18.69
C GLU A 156 -18.52 78.07 -17.67
N ILE A 157 -18.37 78.58 -16.43
CA ILE A 157 -17.72 77.84 -15.34
C ILE A 157 -18.46 76.52 -15.06
N GLN A 158 -19.80 76.54 -15.08
CA GLN A 158 -20.60 75.34 -14.87
C GLN A 158 -20.40 74.32 -16.00
N ASN A 159 -20.33 74.76 -17.26
CA ASN A 159 -20.07 73.88 -18.40
C ASN A 159 -18.67 73.26 -18.33
N GLN A 160 -17.64 74.05 -18.06
CA GLN A 160 -16.27 73.55 -17.87
C GLN A 160 -16.18 72.54 -16.71
N SER A 161 -16.90 72.80 -15.61
CA SER A 161 -16.98 71.84 -14.50
C SER A 161 -17.68 70.56 -14.93
N ASN A 162 -18.79 70.64 -15.66
CA ASN A 162 -19.53 69.49 -16.15
C ASN A 162 -18.70 68.65 -17.13
N GLU A 163 -17.91 69.28 -18.00
CA GLU A 163 -16.98 68.60 -18.89
C GLU A 163 -15.90 67.84 -18.10
N LYS A 164 -15.26 68.48 -17.11
CA LYS A 164 -14.30 67.80 -16.23
C LYS A 164 -14.93 66.62 -15.47
N TYR A 165 -16.17 66.78 -14.99
CA TYR A 165 -16.91 65.68 -14.35
C TYR A 165 -17.20 64.55 -15.34
N SER A 166 -17.64 64.87 -16.56
CA SER A 166 -17.89 63.90 -17.64
C SER A 166 -16.62 63.12 -18.00
N GLU A 167 -15.48 63.80 -18.17
CA GLU A 167 -14.20 63.16 -18.44
C GLU A 167 -13.77 62.22 -17.32
N ASN A 168 -13.90 62.65 -16.05
CA ASN A 168 -13.57 61.81 -14.90
C ASN A 168 -14.47 60.59 -14.82
N ILE A 169 -15.77 60.74 -15.07
CA ILE A 169 -16.72 59.61 -15.14
C ILE A 169 -16.30 58.64 -16.25
N ASN A 170 -15.92 59.13 -17.42
CA ASN A 170 -15.48 58.28 -18.53
C ASN A 170 -14.16 57.55 -18.23
N LYS A 171 -13.20 58.22 -17.57
CA LYS A 171 -11.96 57.58 -17.10
C LYS A 171 -12.24 56.46 -16.08
N GLU A 172 -13.11 56.72 -15.11
CA GLU A 172 -13.49 55.70 -14.11
C GLU A 172 -14.30 54.56 -14.73
N ARG A 173 -15.16 54.82 -15.72
CA ARG A 173 -15.85 53.77 -16.49
C ARG A 173 -14.86 52.83 -17.18
N LYS A 174 -13.86 53.38 -17.88
CA LYS A 174 -12.81 52.57 -18.52
C LYS A 174 -12.06 51.70 -17.51
N LYS A 175 -11.67 52.25 -16.36
CA LYS A 175 -11.05 51.47 -15.27
C LYS A 175 -11.96 50.36 -14.74
N ILE A 176 -13.27 50.62 -14.64
CA ILE A 176 -14.25 49.60 -14.22
C ILE A 176 -14.32 48.47 -15.26
N ASP A 177 -14.36 48.81 -16.55
CA ASP A 177 -14.43 47.82 -17.63
C ASP A 177 -13.15 46.98 -17.70
N GLU A 178 -11.97 47.58 -17.56
CA GLU A 178 -10.69 46.86 -17.45
C GLU A 178 -10.68 45.89 -16.25
N LYS A 179 -11.18 46.33 -15.09
CA LYS A 179 -11.30 45.48 -13.90
C LYS A 179 -12.29 44.34 -14.11
N ARG A 180 -13.40 44.58 -14.81
CA ARG A 180 -14.38 43.53 -15.15
C ARG A 180 -13.77 42.48 -16.06
N GLU A 181 -13.06 42.88 -17.11
CA GLU A 181 -12.36 41.96 -18.00
C GLU A 181 -11.30 41.14 -17.25
N SER A 182 -10.54 41.78 -16.36
CA SER A 182 -9.58 41.07 -15.49
C SER A 182 -10.27 40.04 -14.59
N LEU A 183 -11.41 40.39 -13.98
CA LEU A 183 -12.20 39.47 -13.17
C LEU A 183 -12.76 38.29 -13.98
N LEU A 184 -13.23 38.53 -15.21
CA LEU A 184 -13.71 37.47 -16.10
C LEU A 184 -12.59 36.47 -16.40
N ARG A 185 -11.39 36.95 -16.76
CA ARG A 185 -10.22 36.09 -16.99
C ARG A 185 -9.85 35.27 -15.77
N LEU A 186 -9.86 35.87 -14.58
CA LEU A 186 -9.60 35.16 -13.33
C LEU A 186 -10.66 34.08 -13.05
N MET A 187 -11.93 34.35 -13.32
CA MET A 187 -12.99 33.36 -13.18
C MET A 187 -12.81 32.17 -14.13
N ASP A 188 -12.38 32.42 -15.36
CA ASP A 188 -12.11 31.35 -16.32
C ASP A 188 -10.88 30.54 -15.94
N GLN A 189 -9.82 31.17 -15.44
CA GLN A 189 -8.67 30.46 -14.86
C GLN A 189 -9.08 29.58 -13.68
N ILE A 190 -9.91 30.09 -12.77
CA ILE A 190 -10.44 29.31 -11.63
C ILE A 190 -11.24 28.11 -12.13
N ARG A 191 -12.07 28.28 -13.17
CA ARG A 191 -12.83 27.17 -13.77
C ARG A 191 -11.92 26.12 -14.39
N GLN A 192 -10.88 26.54 -15.11
CA GLN A 192 -9.89 25.64 -15.70
C GLN A 192 -9.16 24.84 -14.62
N VAL A 193 -8.59 25.51 -13.62
CA VAL A 193 -7.87 24.86 -12.51
C VAL A 193 -8.80 23.91 -11.75
N LYS A 194 -10.06 24.31 -11.52
CA LYS A 194 -11.07 23.41 -10.93
C LYS A 194 -11.29 22.15 -11.76
N GLY A 195 -11.36 22.28 -13.09
CA GLY A 195 -11.48 21.15 -14.01
C GLY A 195 -10.27 20.23 -13.98
N GLU A 196 -9.07 20.79 -14.01
CA GLU A 196 -7.80 20.05 -13.89
C GLU A 196 -7.73 19.28 -12.57
N LEU A 197 -8.06 19.91 -11.44
CA LEU A 197 -8.11 19.25 -10.13
C LEU A 197 -9.12 18.12 -10.06
N ILE A 198 -10.30 18.27 -10.67
CA ILE A 198 -11.31 17.19 -10.74
C ILE A 198 -10.75 16.00 -11.54
N ASN A 199 -10.08 16.26 -12.66
CA ASN A 199 -9.50 15.21 -13.50
C ASN A 199 -8.34 14.49 -12.79
N GLU A 200 -7.44 15.23 -12.13
CA GLU A 200 -6.35 14.66 -11.33
C GLU A 200 -6.87 13.82 -10.17
N ASN A 201 -7.91 14.30 -9.48
CA ASN A 201 -8.54 13.55 -8.40
C ASN A 201 -9.16 12.24 -8.92
N ASN A 202 -9.89 12.27 -10.04
CA ASN A 202 -10.46 11.07 -10.67
C ASN A 202 -9.36 10.08 -11.10
N ALA A 203 -8.28 10.57 -11.71
CA ALA A 203 -7.14 9.74 -12.10
C ALA A 203 -6.47 9.09 -10.88
N THR A 204 -6.33 9.83 -9.78
CA THR A 204 -5.77 9.33 -8.51
C THR A 204 -6.69 8.29 -7.88
N GLN A 205 -8.01 8.52 -7.85
CA GLN A 205 -8.99 7.54 -7.37
C GLN A 205 -8.96 6.24 -8.19
N ASN A 206 -8.82 6.35 -9.51
CA ASN A 206 -8.68 5.18 -10.37
C ASN A 206 -7.39 4.41 -10.06
N LYS A 207 -6.26 5.10 -9.87
CA LYS A 207 -5.00 4.45 -9.44
C LYS A 207 -5.17 3.72 -8.12
N ILE A 208 -5.79 4.36 -7.12
CA ILE A 208 -6.09 3.75 -5.81
C ILE A 208 -6.92 2.48 -5.96
N ARG A 209 -7.96 2.50 -6.81
CA ARG A 209 -8.81 1.33 -7.06
C ARG A 209 -8.01 0.18 -7.68
N GLN A 210 -7.15 0.46 -8.65
CA GLN A 210 -6.32 -0.55 -9.30
C GLN A 210 -5.31 -1.17 -8.32
N THR A 211 -4.66 -0.36 -7.47
CA THR A 211 -3.77 -0.91 -6.43
C THR A 211 -4.53 -1.73 -5.40
N MET A 212 -5.75 -1.35 -5.00
CA MET A 212 -6.57 -2.16 -4.10
C MET A 212 -6.90 -3.54 -4.70
N ILE A 213 -7.26 -3.59 -5.99
CA ILE A 213 -7.51 -4.86 -6.70
C ILE A 213 -6.24 -5.71 -6.71
N HIS A 214 -5.10 -5.12 -7.04
CA HIS A 214 -3.83 -5.84 -7.05
C HIS A 214 -3.44 -6.37 -5.65
N ILE A 215 -3.62 -5.58 -4.60
CA ILE A 215 -3.41 -6.01 -3.21
C ILE A 215 -4.31 -7.19 -2.86
N SER A 216 -5.59 -7.16 -3.28
CA SER A 216 -6.51 -8.28 -3.05
C SER A 216 -6.00 -9.57 -3.68
N HIS A 217 -5.59 -9.52 -4.96
CA HIS A 217 -5.04 -10.69 -5.66
C HIS A 217 -3.78 -11.24 -4.99
N LEU A 218 -2.85 -10.37 -4.58
CA LEU A 218 -1.64 -10.78 -3.86
C LEU A 218 -1.98 -11.41 -2.51
N ASN A 219 -3.01 -10.90 -1.83
CA ASN A 219 -3.45 -11.44 -0.55
C ASN A 219 -4.07 -12.83 -0.72
N ASP A 220 -4.86 -13.05 -1.78
CA ASP A 220 -5.39 -14.37 -2.13
C ASP A 220 -4.27 -15.36 -2.45
N GLU A 221 -3.24 -14.92 -3.18
CA GLU A 221 -2.06 -15.74 -3.48
C GLU A 221 -1.28 -16.10 -2.20
N ILE A 222 -1.06 -15.14 -1.30
CA ILE A 222 -0.44 -15.37 0.02
C ILE A 222 -1.25 -16.39 0.83
N ASN A 223 -2.57 -16.25 0.86
CA ASN A 223 -3.43 -17.18 1.58
C ASN A 223 -3.29 -18.60 1.01
N SER A 224 -3.34 -18.75 -0.31
CA SER A 224 -3.16 -20.06 -0.96
C SER A 224 -1.81 -20.70 -0.64
N LYS A 225 -0.72 -19.92 -0.68
CA LYS A 225 0.64 -20.39 -0.34
C LYS A 225 0.77 -20.74 1.14
N THR A 226 0.14 -19.97 2.03
CA THR A 226 0.09 -20.26 3.47
C THR A 226 -0.61 -21.59 3.74
N THR A 227 -1.71 -21.87 3.03
CA THR A 227 -2.41 -23.16 3.13
C THR A 227 -1.54 -24.31 2.64
N ILE A 228 -0.87 -24.18 1.49
CA ILE A 228 0.06 -25.19 0.96
C ILE A 228 1.21 -25.44 1.96
N LEU A 229 1.80 -24.38 2.51
CA LEU A 229 2.87 -24.49 3.49
C LEU A 229 2.43 -25.23 4.76
N SER A 230 1.18 -25.00 5.19
CA SER A 230 0.60 -25.72 6.33
C SER A 230 0.50 -27.22 6.06
N TYR A 231 0.04 -27.62 4.86
CA TYR A 231 0.01 -29.02 4.44
C TYR A 231 1.41 -29.64 4.36
N LEU A 232 2.37 -28.96 3.73
CA LEU A 232 3.74 -29.44 3.64
C LEU A 232 4.42 -29.57 5.01
N THR A 233 4.13 -28.66 5.94
CA THR A 233 4.64 -28.72 7.31
C THR A 233 4.09 -29.95 8.05
N TYR A 234 2.80 -30.25 7.84
CA TYR A 234 2.16 -31.44 8.38
C TYR A 234 2.77 -32.73 7.81
N ASP A 235 2.91 -32.82 6.49
CA ASP A 235 3.51 -33.97 5.81
C ASP A 235 4.96 -34.21 6.24
N TYR A 236 5.75 -33.13 6.33
CA TYR A 236 7.13 -33.20 6.79
C TYR A 236 7.23 -33.76 8.21
N LYS A 237 6.35 -33.31 9.12
CA LYS A 237 6.33 -33.81 10.50
C LYS A 237 6.05 -35.32 10.54
N HIS A 238 5.08 -35.80 9.77
CA HIS A 238 4.76 -37.23 9.73
C HIS A 238 5.85 -38.08 9.07
N LEU A 239 6.49 -37.58 8.01
CA LEU A 239 7.63 -38.25 7.39
C LEU A 239 8.81 -38.35 8.36
N LYS A 240 9.08 -37.28 9.12
CA LYS A 240 10.11 -37.28 10.16
C LYS A 240 9.82 -38.32 11.25
N GLU A 241 8.60 -38.35 11.78
CA GLU A 241 8.17 -39.34 12.78
C GLU A 241 8.24 -40.78 12.25
N ARG A 242 7.99 -40.99 10.95
CA ARG A 242 8.12 -42.31 10.32
C ARG A 242 9.59 -42.71 10.18
N ALA A 243 10.47 -41.79 9.79
CA ALA A 243 11.89 -42.04 9.69
C ALA A 243 12.50 -42.37 11.07
N GLU A 244 12.13 -41.65 12.12
CA GLU A 244 12.57 -41.92 13.50
C GLU A 244 12.12 -43.32 13.96
N ARG A 245 10.89 -43.72 13.66
CA ARG A 245 10.40 -45.09 13.95
C ARG A 245 11.20 -46.16 13.23
N ALA A 246 11.44 -45.99 11.92
CA ALA A 246 12.24 -46.94 11.14
C ALA A 246 13.69 -47.04 11.66
N GLN A 247 14.29 -45.91 12.06
CA GLN A 247 15.63 -45.91 12.67
C GLN A 247 15.66 -46.68 13.99
N ASN A 248 14.64 -46.51 14.83
CA ASN A 248 14.53 -47.24 16.09
C ASN A 248 14.37 -48.75 15.85
N GLU A 249 13.54 -49.15 14.89
CA GLU A 249 13.38 -50.55 14.49
C GLU A 249 14.70 -51.15 13.97
N GLN A 250 15.44 -50.40 13.15
CA GLN A 250 16.75 -50.81 12.67
C GLN A 250 17.74 -51.02 13.83
N ASN A 251 17.76 -50.11 14.81
CA ASN A 251 18.63 -50.25 15.99
C ASN A 251 18.28 -51.51 16.80
N VAL A 252 16.99 -51.82 16.97
CA VAL A 252 16.54 -53.05 17.65
C VAL A 252 16.96 -54.30 16.88
N LEU A 253 16.83 -54.29 15.55
CA LEU A 253 17.29 -55.40 14.70
C LEU A 253 18.80 -55.59 14.78
N HIS A 254 19.57 -54.49 14.81
CA HIS A 254 21.02 -54.54 14.95
C HIS A 254 21.44 -55.19 16.27
N GLN A 255 20.82 -54.81 17.39
CA GLN A 255 21.05 -55.45 18.69
C GLN A 255 20.70 -56.94 18.70
N LYS A 256 19.60 -57.33 18.02
CA LYS A 256 19.24 -58.74 17.88
C LYS A 256 20.31 -59.52 17.10
N ASN A 257 20.84 -58.95 16.02
CA ASN A 257 21.92 -59.57 15.26
C ASN A 257 23.19 -59.72 16.11
N GLU A 258 23.61 -58.69 16.86
CA GLU A 258 24.76 -58.79 17.77
C GLU A 258 24.59 -59.91 18.81
N ASN A 259 23.38 -60.06 19.35
CA ASN A 259 23.08 -61.13 20.30
C ASN A 259 23.12 -62.52 19.64
N LEU A 260 22.63 -62.65 18.41
CA LEU A 260 22.70 -63.90 17.65
C LEU A 260 24.15 -64.26 17.30
N GLU A 261 24.98 -63.28 16.92
CA GLU A 261 26.41 -63.50 16.67
C GLU A 261 27.15 -63.99 17.92
N LYS A 262 26.85 -63.41 19.10
CA LYS A 262 27.37 -63.91 20.38
C LYS A 262 26.94 -65.35 20.65
N TYR A 263 25.66 -65.67 20.44
CA TYR A 263 25.14 -67.02 20.64
C TYR A 263 25.77 -68.04 19.68
N LEU A 264 25.97 -67.67 18.41
CA LEU A 264 26.67 -68.50 17.43
C LEU A 264 28.13 -68.74 17.86
N SER A 265 28.85 -67.70 18.29
CA SER A 265 30.23 -67.85 18.79
C SER A 265 30.32 -68.79 20.00
N GLU A 266 29.34 -68.72 20.92
CA GLU A 266 29.27 -69.66 22.04
C GLU A 266 29.00 -71.10 21.61
N LEU A 267 28.10 -71.30 20.64
CA LEU A 267 27.83 -72.60 20.05
C LEU A 267 29.05 -73.19 19.35
N GLU A 268 29.77 -72.38 18.56
CA GLU A 268 31.03 -72.78 17.92
C GLU A 268 32.08 -73.23 18.95
N LYS A 269 32.22 -72.47 20.04
CA LYS A 269 33.12 -72.85 21.15
C LYS A 269 32.72 -74.19 21.77
N LYS A 270 31.44 -74.41 22.06
CA LYS A 270 30.94 -75.68 22.60
C LYS A 270 31.16 -76.83 21.61
N MET A 271 30.88 -76.62 20.33
CA MET A 271 31.10 -77.61 19.28
C MET A 271 32.57 -78.02 19.21
N ASN A 272 33.50 -77.06 19.22
CA ASN A 272 34.94 -77.35 19.21
C ASN A 272 35.36 -78.15 20.46
N GLN A 273 34.86 -77.79 21.65
CA GLN A 273 35.10 -78.56 22.86
C GLN A 273 34.59 -80.01 22.76
N TYR A 274 33.41 -80.23 22.15
CA TYR A 274 32.90 -81.57 21.90
C TYR A 274 33.74 -82.34 20.88
N LEU A 275 34.16 -81.69 19.79
CA LEU A 275 35.05 -82.30 18.79
C LEU A 275 36.38 -82.73 19.42
N ASP A 276 37.01 -81.87 20.22
CA ASP A 276 38.23 -82.20 20.95
C ASP A 276 38.04 -83.40 21.88
N SER A 277 36.91 -83.45 22.60
CA SER A 277 36.55 -84.60 23.45
C SER A 277 36.40 -85.88 22.63
N ILE A 278 35.78 -85.81 21.45
CA ILE A 278 35.65 -86.95 20.53
C ILE A 278 37.02 -87.39 20.03
N TYR A 279 37.91 -86.46 19.64
CA TYR A 279 39.27 -86.78 19.21
C TYR A 279 40.07 -87.50 20.29
N VAL A 280 39.99 -87.04 21.54
CA VAL A 280 40.64 -87.70 22.69
C VAL A 280 40.08 -89.11 22.91
N LYS A 281 38.74 -89.27 22.89
CA LYS A 281 38.10 -90.58 23.02
C LYS A 281 38.48 -91.53 21.89
N ARG A 282 38.52 -91.05 20.65
CA ARG A 282 38.93 -91.83 19.47
C ARG A 282 40.38 -92.27 19.58
N LYS A 283 41.28 -91.38 20.01
CA LYS A 283 42.69 -91.72 20.26
C LYS A 283 42.82 -92.80 21.34
N ARG A 284 42.08 -92.68 22.44
CA ARG A 284 42.05 -93.69 23.51
C ARG A 284 41.52 -95.03 23.01
N ALA A 285 40.44 -95.03 22.21
CA ALA A 285 39.90 -96.24 21.60
C ALA A 285 40.92 -96.93 20.67
N ALA A 286 41.66 -96.16 19.87
CA ALA A 286 42.74 -96.70 19.04
C ALA A 286 43.87 -97.32 19.87
N CYS A 287 44.29 -96.68 20.98
CA CYS A 287 45.27 -97.27 21.90
C CYS A 287 44.77 -98.58 22.53
N LEU A 288 43.49 -98.62 22.92
CA LEU A 288 42.87 -99.83 23.46
C LEU A 288 42.77 -100.94 22.42
N ALA A 289 42.42 -100.62 21.16
CA ALA A 289 42.40 -101.57 20.06
C ALA A 289 43.78 -102.18 19.82
N ASN A 290 44.83 -101.35 19.72
CA ASN A 290 46.21 -101.82 19.59
C ASN A 290 46.65 -102.67 20.78
N GLY A 291 46.25 -102.30 22.01
CA GLY A 291 46.49 -103.11 23.20
C GLY A 291 45.77 -104.46 23.13
N ASN A 292 44.54 -104.48 22.62
CA ASN A 292 43.76 -105.70 22.43
C ASN A 292 44.38 -106.60 21.35
N ASP A 293 44.89 -106.03 20.26
CA ASP A 293 45.64 -106.76 19.22
C ASP A 293 46.92 -107.36 19.80
N SER A 294 47.65 -106.62 20.65
CA SER A 294 48.82 -107.15 21.36
C SER A 294 48.44 -108.29 22.31
N CYS A 295 47.34 -108.17 23.06
CA CYS A 295 46.82 -109.24 23.92
C CYS A 295 46.36 -110.45 23.09
N ARG A 296 45.76 -110.23 21.93
CA ARG A 296 45.36 -111.30 21.02
C ARG A 296 46.59 -112.05 20.50
N GLN A 297 47.65 -111.35 20.11
CA GLN A 297 48.90 -111.97 19.69
C GLN A 297 49.57 -112.77 20.81
N THR A 298 49.52 -112.30 22.07
CA THR A 298 50.03 -113.08 23.20
C THR A 298 49.17 -114.31 23.49
N ILE A 299 47.84 -114.20 23.38
CA ILE A 299 46.94 -115.35 23.48
C ILE A 299 47.24 -116.37 22.37
N GLU A 300 47.37 -115.95 21.11
CA GLU A 300 47.69 -116.85 19.99
C GLU A 300 49.03 -117.58 20.19
N LYS A 301 50.05 -116.89 20.72
CA LYS A 301 51.33 -117.52 21.12
C LYS A 301 51.13 -118.52 22.25
N LEU A 302 50.35 -118.20 23.28
CA LEU A 302 50.05 -119.11 24.37
C LEU A 302 49.27 -120.34 23.90
N SER A 303 48.28 -120.16 23.02
CA SER A 303 47.54 -121.25 22.38
C SER A 303 48.46 -122.17 21.58
N SER A 304 49.40 -121.61 20.81
CA SER A 304 50.41 -122.38 20.07
C SER A 304 51.32 -123.17 21.01
N ASN A 305 51.71 -122.57 22.16
CA ASN A 305 52.49 -123.25 23.19
C ASN A 305 51.70 -124.38 23.86
N ILE A 306 50.42 -124.18 24.14
CA ILE A 306 49.53 -125.22 24.67
C ILE A 306 49.44 -126.38 23.68
N GLU A 307 49.20 -126.10 22.40
CA GLU A 307 49.14 -127.13 21.35
C GLU A 307 50.46 -127.91 21.24
N PHE A 308 51.60 -127.22 21.31
CA PHE A 308 52.92 -127.86 21.37
C PHE A 308 53.07 -128.77 22.59
N LEU A 309 52.64 -128.31 23.77
CA LEU A 309 52.68 -129.11 25.01
C LEU A 309 51.72 -130.29 24.95
N GLU A 310 50.52 -130.14 24.41
CA GLU A 310 49.55 -131.23 24.20
C GLU A 310 50.14 -132.31 23.28
N ASN A 311 50.80 -131.92 22.18
CA ASN A 311 51.50 -132.86 21.31
C ASN A 311 52.68 -133.54 22.02
N LYS A 312 53.41 -132.83 22.88
CA LYS A 312 54.47 -133.42 23.70
C LYS A 312 53.91 -134.43 24.69
N ILE A 313 52.78 -134.14 25.33
CA ILE A 313 52.08 -135.07 26.23
C ILE A 313 51.61 -136.31 25.46
N LYS A 314 51.03 -136.16 24.26
CA LYS A 314 50.65 -137.29 23.40
C LYS A 314 51.86 -138.17 23.08
N ASN A 315 53.01 -137.57 22.74
CA ASN A 315 54.24 -138.33 22.49
C ASN A 315 54.72 -139.07 23.73
N ILE A 316 54.70 -138.43 24.90
CA ILE A 316 55.03 -139.08 26.18
C ILE A 316 54.03 -140.22 26.49
N GLN A 317 52.74 -140.06 26.19
CA GLN A 317 51.75 -141.14 26.35
C GLN A 317 52.02 -142.31 25.40
N ILE A 318 52.43 -142.04 24.17
CA ILE A 318 52.85 -143.08 23.21
C ILE A 318 54.09 -143.81 23.74
N GLU A 319 55.10 -143.10 24.22
CA GLU A 319 56.28 -143.70 24.87
C GLU A 319 55.90 -144.51 26.10
N GLY A 320 55.02 -143.98 26.96
CA GLY A 320 54.51 -144.70 28.13
C GLY A 320 53.76 -145.99 27.76
N ASN A 321 52.99 -145.98 26.67
CA ASN A 321 52.32 -147.17 26.15
C ASN A 321 53.32 -148.17 25.54
N ASN A 322 54.36 -147.70 24.86
CA ASN A 322 55.42 -148.56 24.33
C ASN A 322 56.21 -149.23 25.46
N LEU A 323 56.61 -148.48 26.48
CA LEU A 323 57.26 -149.02 27.68
C LEU A 323 56.34 -150.00 28.42
N LYS A 324 55.03 -149.73 28.49
CA LYS A 324 54.05 -150.66 29.06
C LYS A 324 53.97 -151.97 28.25
N ASN A 325 54.06 -151.90 26.93
CA ASN A 325 54.08 -153.08 26.06
C ASN A 325 55.40 -153.86 26.20
N GLU A 326 56.54 -153.17 26.30
CA GLU A 326 57.85 -153.80 26.59
C GLU A 326 57.84 -154.51 27.94
N LEU A 327 57.26 -153.88 28.96
CA LEU A 327 57.11 -154.47 30.30
C LEU A 327 56.18 -155.69 30.27
N GLY A 328 55.13 -155.66 29.43
CA GLY A 328 54.27 -156.80 29.13
C GLY A 328 55.04 -157.96 28.48
N ASN A 329 55.92 -157.66 27.52
CA ASN A 329 56.76 -158.66 26.87
C ASN A 329 57.76 -159.29 27.87
N ILE A 330 58.41 -158.49 28.72
CA ILE A 330 59.32 -158.99 29.76
C ILE A 330 58.58 -159.89 30.76
N LEU A 331 57.34 -159.55 31.14
CA LEU A 331 56.52 -160.41 32.01
C LEU A 331 56.20 -161.75 31.35
N THR A 332 55.85 -161.75 30.06
CA THR A 332 55.64 -163.02 29.32
C THR A 332 56.91 -163.85 29.18
N GLU A 333 58.06 -163.20 29.06
CA GLU A 333 59.37 -163.84 28.98
C GLU A 333 59.82 -164.41 30.34
N SER A 334 59.50 -163.70 31.42
CA SER A 334 59.64 -164.18 32.80
C SER A 334 58.76 -165.42 33.04
N ASP A 335 57.49 -165.40 32.63
CA ASP A 335 56.60 -166.55 32.77
C ASP A 335 57.10 -167.77 31.97
N PHE A 336 57.67 -167.54 30.78
CA PHE A 336 58.33 -168.60 30.01
C PHE A 336 59.56 -169.18 30.72
N ILE A 337 60.38 -168.35 31.37
CA ILE A 337 61.53 -168.79 32.18
C ILE A 337 61.06 -169.59 33.41
N ILE A 338 60.00 -169.15 34.08
CA ILE A 338 59.41 -169.87 35.22
C ILE A 338 58.91 -171.25 34.78
N GLN A 339 58.22 -171.35 33.64
CA GLN A 339 57.80 -172.64 33.10
C GLN A 339 58.98 -173.56 32.76
N LYS A 340 60.07 -173.02 32.18
CA LYS A 340 61.31 -173.79 31.94
C LYS A 340 61.94 -174.29 33.24
N ASN A 341 61.92 -173.49 34.30
CA ASN A 341 62.43 -173.89 35.62
C ASN A 341 61.59 -175.02 36.23
N ILE A 342 60.26 -174.99 36.09
CA ILE A 342 59.39 -176.09 36.54
C ILE A 342 59.71 -177.39 35.79
N ILE A 343 59.98 -177.33 34.48
CA ILE A 343 60.40 -178.48 33.68
C ILE A 343 61.77 -179.01 34.14
N LEU A 344 62.72 -178.12 34.41
CA LEU A 344 64.05 -178.45 34.92
C LEU A 344 64.00 -179.11 36.30
N GLU A 345 63.19 -178.58 37.22
CA GLU A 345 62.98 -179.19 38.55
C GLU A 345 62.39 -180.60 38.45
N ASN A 346 61.46 -180.82 37.51
CA ASN A 346 60.89 -182.14 37.25
C ASN A 346 61.90 -183.12 36.65
N LEU A 347 62.80 -182.66 35.76
CA LEU A 347 63.89 -183.47 35.23
C LEU A 347 64.93 -183.81 36.31
N ILE A 348 65.25 -182.88 37.20
CA ILE A 348 66.15 -183.10 38.34
C ILE A 348 65.56 -184.13 39.33
N LYS A 349 64.23 -184.09 39.56
CA LYS A 349 63.52 -185.11 40.33
C LYS A 349 63.61 -186.50 39.69
N GLN A 350 63.49 -186.60 38.37
CA GLN A 350 63.63 -187.88 37.66
C GLN A 350 65.06 -188.43 37.68
N LEU A 351 66.08 -187.56 37.65
CA LEU A 351 67.49 -187.96 37.76
C LEU A 351 67.84 -188.48 39.17
N LYS A 352 67.24 -187.93 40.24
CA LYS A 352 67.42 -188.43 41.61
C LYS A 352 66.82 -189.80 41.87
N ILE A 353 65.85 -190.26 41.07
CA ILE A 353 65.23 -191.59 41.19
C ILE A 353 66.05 -192.66 40.45
N LYS A 354 66.86 -192.26 39.45
CA LYS A 354 67.71 -193.19 38.67
C LYS A 354 69.07 -193.50 39.30
N GLN A 355 69.47 -192.82 40.38
CA GLN A 355 70.73 -193.10 41.10
C GLN A 355 70.53 -193.98 42.35
N SER A 356 69.31 -194.46 42.60
CA SER A 356 68.96 -195.38 43.70
C SER A 356 68.65 -196.82 43.24
N MET A 357 69.14 -197.21 42.06
CA MET A 357 69.29 -198.61 41.59
C MET A 357 70.67 -198.75 40.98
#